data_AF-A0A679JQG7-F1
#
_entry.id   AF-A0A679JQG7-F1
#
_cell.length_a   1.000
_cell.length_b   1.000
_cell.length_c   1.000
_cell.angle_alpha   90.00
_cell.angle_beta   90.00
_cell.angle_gamma   90.00
#
_symmetry.space_group_name_H-M   'P 1'
#
loop_
_entity.id
_entity.type
_entity.pdbx_description
1 polymer ?
#
loop_
_entity_poly.entity_id
_entity_poly.type
_entity_poly.pdbx_seq_one_letter_code
_entity_poly.pdbx_strand_id
1 'polypeptide(L)' 'MASDSDPQSAQELSEIKGALDVLFTLREEFATWVEEAQNEDRKEELDNVYQHVLAMEAEYHRRLEAILNKAKPSV' A
#
# COMPACT_ATOMS: atom_id res chain seq x y z
N MET A 1 -10.63 -33.38 -0.47
CA MET A 1 -10.96 -31.98 -0.16
C MET A 1 -9.90 -31.48 0.81
N ALA A 2 -8.72 -31.11 0.29
CA ALA A 2 -7.66 -30.49 1.09
C ALA A 2 -7.78 -28.99 0.89
N SER A 3 -8.16 -28.29 1.95
CA SER A 3 -8.13 -26.84 2.03
C SER A 3 -6.67 -26.40 2.16
N ASP A 4 -5.91 -26.49 1.06
CA ASP A 4 -4.54 -25.99 0.99
C ASP A 4 -4.57 -24.48 0.80
N SER A 5 -5.03 -23.77 1.83
CA SER A 5 -4.56 -22.41 2.07
C SER A 5 -3.13 -22.57 2.55
N ASP A 6 -2.18 -22.49 1.62
CA ASP A 6 -0.76 -22.55 1.92
C ASP A 6 -0.45 -21.54 3.04
N PRO A 7 -0.01 -21.94 4.24
CA PRO A 7 0.16 -21.04 5.38
C PRO A 7 1.09 -19.85 5.05
N GLN A 8 1.99 -20.04 4.10
CA GLN A 8 2.86 -18.98 3.57
C GLN A 8 2.07 -17.88 2.83
N SER A 9 1.02 -18.25 2.09
CA SER A 9 0.15 -17.29 1.37
C SER A 9 -0.74 -16.48 2.32
N ALA A 10 -1.18 -17.07 3.42
CA ALA A 10 -1.96 -16.38 4.45
C ALA A 10 -1.11 -15.36 5.22
N GLN A 11 0.14 -15.71 5.50
CA GLN A 11 1.11 -14.80 6.11
C GLN A 11 1.44 -13.63 5.17
N GLU A 12 1.77 -13.90 3.90
CA GLU A 12 2.06 -12.86 2.90
C GLU A 12 0.88 -11.88 2.73
N LEU A 13 -0.36 -12.41 2.72
CA LEU A 13 -1.57 -11.59 2.68
C LEU A 13 -1.71 -10.69 3.93
N SER A 14 -1.41 -11.21 5.11
CA SER A 14 -1.45 -10.45 6.36
C SER A 14 -0.41 -9.34 6.38
N GLU A 15 0.80 -9.62 5.90
CA GLU A 15 1.89 -8.65 5.83
C GLU A 15 1.58 -7.52 4.85
N ILE A 16 1.03 -7.83 3.68
CA ILE A 16 0.62 -6.82 2.69
C ILE A 16 -0.50 -5.93 3.23
N LYS A 17 -1.49 -6.50 3.93
CA LYS A 17 -2.55 -5.70 4.57
C LYS A 17 -1.98 -4.74 5.62
N GLY A 18 -1.12 -5.24 6.51
CA GLY A 18 -0.47 -4.39 7.50
C GLY A 18 0.39 -3.28 6.88
N ALA A 19 1.09 -3.57 5.78
CA ALA A 19 1.85 -2.56 5.05
C ALA A 19 0.93 -1.49 4.41
N LEU A 20 -0.21 -1.89 3.84
CA LEU A 20 -1.22 -0.97 3.30
C LEU A 20 -1.83 -0.09 4.40
N ASP A 21 -2.08 -0.62 5.59
CA ASP A 21 -2.58 0.19 6.72
C ASP A 21 -1.59 1.29 7.12
N VAL A 22 -0.29 0.98 7.18
CA VAL A 22 0.76 1.97 7.46
C VAL A 22 0.87 3.00 6.34
N LEU A 23 0.83 2.55 5.08
CA LEU A 23 0.91 3.45 3.91
C LEU A 23 -0.31 4.38 3.83
N PHE A 24 -1.49 3.91 4.22
CA PHE A 24 -2.68 4.75 4.35
C PHE A 24 -2.44 5.89 5.34
N THR A 25 -1.95 5.59 6.55
CA THR A 25 -1.63 6.64 7.55
C THR A 25 -0.62 7.64 7.01
N LEU A 26 0.47 7.16 6.39
CA LEU A 26 1.48 8.04 5.80
C LEU A 26 0.88 8.91 4.69
N ARG A 27 0.06 8.35 3.80
CA ARG A 27 -0.59 9.11 2.73
C ARG A 27 -1.41 10.27 3.29
N GLU A 28 -2.24 10.01 4.30
CA GLU A 28 -3.08 11.04 4.92
C GLU A 28 -2.21 12.14 5.56
N GLU A 29 -1.19 11.76 6.34
CA GLU A 29 -0.28 12.71 6.99
C GLU A 29 0.47 13.59 5.96
N PHE A 30 1.06 12.97 4.93
CA PHE A 30 1.79 13.71 3.91
C PHE A 30 0.88 14.58 3.04
N ALA A 31 -0.35 14.14 2.74
CA ALA A 31 -1.33 14.97 2.04
C ALA A 31 -1.64 16.25 2.84
N THR A 32 -1.86 16.11 4.16
CA THR A 32 -2.04 17.26 5.05
C THR A 32 -0.81 18.17 5.06
N TRP A 33 0.40 17.62 5.15
CA TRP A 33 1.61 18.43 5.16
C TRP A 33 1.81 19.21 3.85
N VAL A 34 1.50 18.62 2.69
CA VAL A 34 1.55 19.31 1.39
C VAL A 34 0.53 20.44 1.31
N GLU A 35 -0.68 20.23 1.85
CA GLU A 35 -1.73 21.25 1.88
C GLU A 35 -1.37 22.43 2.80
N GLU A 36 -0.80 22.14 3.97
CA GLU A 36 -0.47 23.12 5.00
C GLU A 36 0.87 23.85 4.75
N ALA A 37 1.68 23.38 3.79
CA ALA A 37 2.98 23.96 3.48
C ALA A 37 2.87 25.42 3.03
N GLN A 38 3.50 26.32 3.80
CA GLN A 38 3.48 27.77 3.56
C GLN A 38 4.63 28.27 2.66
N ASN A 39 5.61 27.42 2.36
CA ASN A 39 6.75 27.73 1.48
C ASN A 39 6.71 26.77 0.27
N GLU A 40 6.89 27.31 -0.93
CA GLU A 40 6.96 26.55 -2.19
C GLU A 40 8.07 25.49 -2.18
N ASP A 41 9.28 25.80 -1.69
CA ASP A 41 10.39 24.83 -1.64
C ASP A 41 10.04 23.63 -0.75
N ARG A 42 9.45 23.92 0.42
CA ARG A 42 9.00 22.88 1.36
C ARG A 42 7.83 22.09 0.81
N LYS A 43 6.95 22.75 0.04
CA LYS A 43 5.82 22.10 -0.62
C LYS A 43 6.30 21.11 -1.68
N GLU A 44 7.32 21.48 -2.47
CA GLU A 44 7.92 20.59 -3.46
C GLU A 44 8.57 19.36 -2.80
N GLU A 45 9.35 19.56 -1.74
CA GLU A 45 9.96 18.45 -0.99
C GLU A 45 8.90 17.50 -0.42
N LEU A 46 7.83 18.04 0.17
CA LEU A 46 6.73 17.25 0.72
C LEU A 46 5.93 16.54 -0.36
N ASP A 47 5.67 17.19 -1.51
CA ASP A 47 4.96 16.59 -2.63
C ASP A 47 5.78 15.43 -3.21
N ASN A 48 7.10 15.58 -3.34
CA ASN A 48 7.99 14.50 -3.78
C ASN A 48 7.86 13.25 -2.88
N VAL A 49 7.90 13.43 -1.56
CA VAL A 49 7.73 12.32 -0.61
C VAL A 49 6.32 11.74 -0.70
N TYR A 50 5.30 12.59 -0.82
CA TYR A 50 3.91 12.17 -0.98
C TYR A 50 3.72 11.30 -2.24
N GLN A 51 4.28 11.71 -3.38
CA GLN A 51 4.24 10.91 -4.62
C GLN A 51 4.93 9.54 -4.45
N HIS A 52 6.02 9.47 -3.68
CA HIS A 52 6.66 8.19 -3.38
C HIS A 52 5.78 7.27 -2.52
N VAL A 53 5.08 7.82 -1.51
CA VAL A 53 4.12 7.05 -0.70
C VAL A 53 2.99 6.51 -1.57
N LEU A 54 2.43 7.32 -2.47
CA LEU A 54 1.39 6.89 -3.42
C LEU A 54 1.89 5.76 -4.33
N ALA A 55 3.12 5.86 -4.84
CA ALA A 55 3.72 4.84 -5.68
C ALA A 55 3.93 3.51 -4.93
N MET A 56 4.33 3.59 -3.66
CA MET A 56 4.46 2.41 -2.80
C MET A 56 3.10 1.77 -2.52
N GLU A 57 2.08 2.56 -2.16
CA GLU A 57 0.72 2.06 -1.92
C GLU A 57 0.15 1.35 -3.15
N ALA A 58 0.32 1.94 -4.34
CA ALA A 58 -0.10 1.34 -5.60
C ALA A 58 0.59 -0.01 -5.89
N GLU A 59 1.88 -0.15 -5.56
CA GLU A 59 2.60 -1.41 -5.69
C GLU A 59 2.10 -2.47 -4.70
N TYR A 60 1.81 -2.11 -3.45
CA TYR A 60 1.24 -3.06 -2.49
C TYR A 60 -0.18 -3.50 -2.87
N HIS A 61 -1.00 -2.61 -3.41
CA HIS A 61 -2.30 -2.99 -4.00
C HIS A 61 -2.14 -3.98 -5.16
N ARG A 62 -1.19 -3.74 -6.07
CA ARG A 62 -0.89 -4.68 -7.16
C ARG A 62 -0.49 -6.06 -6.65
N ARG A 63 0.34 -6.13 -5.60
CA ARG A 63 0.73 -7.39 -4.96
C ARG A 63 -0.46 -8.10 -4.32
N LEU A 64 -1.31 -7.35 -3.61
CA LEU A 64 -2.54 -7.87 -3.03
C LEU A 64 -3.45 -8.49 -4.10
N GLU A 65 -3.68 -7.79 -5.19
CA GLU A 65 -4.49 -8.29 -6.31
C GLU A 65 -3.90 -9.57 -6.92
N ALA A 66 -2.58 -9.63 -7.08
CA ALA A 66 -1.91 -10.82 -7.60
C ALA A 66 -2.13 -12.06 -6.70
N ILE A 67 -2.06 -11.89 -5.37
CA ILE A 67 -2.32 -12.96 -4.40
C ILE A 67 -3.78 -13.38 -4.45
N LEU A 68 -4.71 -12.42 -4.44
CA LEU A 68 -6.15 -12.71 -4.49
C LEU A 68 -6.55 -13.42 -5.79
N ASN A 69 -5.92 -13.08 -6.91
CA ASN A 69 -6.17 -13.74 -8.19
C ASN A 69 -5.59 -15.16 -8.24
N LYS A 70 -4.43 -15.42 -7.60
CA LYS A 70 -3.90 -16.78 -7.44
C LYS A 70 -4.79 -17.66 -6.56
N ALA A 71 -5.46 -17.08 -5.58
CA ALA A 71 -6.35 -17.79 -4.66
C ALA A 71 -7.75 -18.11 -5.24
N LYS A 72 -8.11 -17.57 -6.40
CA LYS A 72 -9.39 -17.90 -7.06
C LYS A 72 -9.33 -19.30 -7.67
N PRO A 73 -10.24 -20.23 -7.32
CA PRO A 73 -10.30 -21.52 -7.99
C PRO A 73 -10.68 -21.31 -9.46
N SER A 74 -9.93 -21.95 -10.37
CA SER A 74 -10.30 -22.00 -11.79
C SER A 74 -11.63 -22.75 -11.92
N VAL A 75 -12.63 -22.10 -12.53
CA VAL A 75 -13.93 -22.69 -12.89
C VAL A 75 -13.76 -23.56 -14.13
#